data_AF-A0A426TYD8-F1
#
_entry.id   AF-A0A426TYD8-F1
#
_cell.length_a   1.000
_cell.length_b   1.000
_cell.length_c   1.000
_cell.angle_alpha   90.00
_cell.angle_beta   90.00
_cell.angle_gamma   90.00
#
_symmetry.space_group_name_H-M   'P 1'
#
loop_
_entity.id
_entity.type
_entity.pdbx_description
1 polymer ?
#
loop_
_entity_poly.entity_id
_entity_poly.type
_entity_poly.pdbx_seq_one_letter_code
_entity_poly.pdbx_strand_id
1 'polypeptide(L)'
;DKNQTVSATAPASDSPSSPAADPAKAQAVELDKLLADSGNSRSSVISAVANVKSCKNLGQAAADLRAAAAQRTGLVTRLKTLSVDQLPGHAELTDALTKAWQASASADNHYAAWADQAAGKKGCKKGQARVTGQTQAGNRDSGTASTEKAKASRLWNAIARKYSLTERAATQL
;
A
#
# COMPACT_ATOMS: atom_id res chain seq x y z
N ASP A 1 -83.21 -5.53 12.47
CA ASP A 1 -82.14 -4.60 12.89
C ASP A 1 -80.85 -5.31 13.27
N LYS A 2 -79.72 -4.72 12.85
CA LYS A 2 -78.29 -4.99 13.19
C LYS A 2 -77.68 -6.25 12.54
N ASN A 3 -76.87 -6.22 11.46
CA ASN A 3 -75.64 -5.48 11.10
C ASN A 3 -74.43 -5.78 12.02
N GLN A 4 -73.52 -6.67 11.61
CA GLN A 4 -72.11 -6.34 11.28
C GLN A 4 -71.19 -7.55 10.99
N THR A 5 -70.48 -7.39 9.87
CA THR A 5 -69.15 -7.86 9.42
C THR A 5 -68.19 -8.54 10.39
N VAL A 6 -67.54 -9.62 9.93
CA VAL A 6 -66.14 -9.94 10.27
C VAL A 6 -65.34 -10.21 8.99
N SER A 7 -64.38 -9.32 8.71
CA SER A 7 -63.36 -9.50 7.67
C SER A 7 -62.36 -10.55 8.11
N ALA A 8 -62.02 -11.47 7.21
CA ALA A 8 -60.93 -12.40 7.39
C ALA A 8 -59.58 -11.65 7.33
N THR A 9 -58.88 -11.55 8.47
CA THR A 9 -57.50 -11.11 8.51
C THR A 9 -56.60 -12.27 8.09
N ALA A 10 -56.02 -12.18 6.90
CA ALA A 10 -54.96 -13.08 6.46
C ALA A 10 -53.70 -12.88 7.34
N PRO A 11 -52.93 -13.93 7.66
CA PRO A 11 -51.67 -13.77 8.35
C PRO A 11 -50.68 -13.04 7.44
N ALA A 12 -50.12 -11.94 7.94
CA ALA A 12 -48.97 -11.30 7.31
C ALA A 12 -47.78 -12.27 7.41
N SER A 13 -47.38 -12.82 6.27
CA SER A 13 -46.13 -13.58 6.15
C SER A 13 -44.97 -12.61 6.39
N ASP A 14 -44.35 -12.70 7.57
CA ASP A 14 -43.03 -12.13 7.82
C ASP A 14 -42.05 -12.73 6.81
N SER A 15 -41.79 -11.97 5.75
CA SER A 15 -40.72 -12.29 4.82
C SER A 15 -39.40 -12.07 5.56
N PRO A 16 -38.46 -13.03 5.56
CA PRO A 16 -37.16 -12.81 6.17
C PRO A 16 -36.49 -11.66 5.43
N SER A 17 -36.24 -10.55 6.12
CA SER A 17 -35.42 -9.47 5.58
C SER A 17 -34.07 -10.05 5.19
N SER A 18 -33.74 -9.99 3.90
CA SER A 18 -32.39 -10.28 3.42
C SER A 18 -31.38 -9.49 4.27
N PRO A 19 -30.25 -10.10 4.67
CA PRO A 19 -29.21 -9.39 5.40
C PRO A 19 -28.84 -8.12 4.64
N ALA A 20 -28.90 -6.97 5.32
CA ALA A 20 -28.42 -5.72 4.76
C ALA A 20 -26.96 -5.90 4.30
N ALA A 21 -26.61 -5.36 3.14
CA ALA A 21 -25.25 -5.45 2.63
C ALA A 21 -24.28 -4.82 3.63
N ASP A 22 -23.20 -5.52 3.99
CA ASP A 22 -22.18 -5.02 4.92
C ASP A 22 -21.45 -3.81 4.28
N PRO A 23 -21.63 -2.57 4.77
CA PRO A 23 -20.98 -1.39 4.21
C PRO A 23 -19.45 -1.45 4.30
N ALA A 24 -18.89 -2.19 5.27
CA ALA A 24 -17.45 -2.39 5.39
C ALA A 24 -16.87 -3.18 4.21
N LYS A 25 -17.66 -4.04 3.55
CA LYS A 25 -17.20 -4.76 2.35
C LYS A 25 -16.86 -3.81 1.20
N ALA A 26 -17.67 -2.77 0.99
CA ALA A 26 -17.41 -1.77 -0.05
C ALA A 26 -16.10 -1.01 0.21
N GLN A 27 -15.86 -0.61 1.47
CA GLN A 27 -14.62 0.03 1.87
C GLN A 27 -13.41 -0.89 1.70
N ALA A 28 -13.55 -2.18 2.02
CA ALA A 28 -12.48 -3.17 1.85
C ALA A 28 -12.12 -3.34 0.36
N VAL A 29 -13.10 -3.34 -0.53
CA VAL A 29 -12.87 -3.42 -1.98
C VAL A 29 -12.10 -2.22 -2.51
N GLU A 30 -12.44 -1.01 -2.08
CA GLU A 30 -11.70 0.20 -2.51
C GLU A 30 -10.26 0.22 -1.96
N LEU A 31 -10.08 -0.22 -0.72
CA LEU A 31 -8.73 -0.39 -0.17
C LEU A 31 -7.95 -1.46 -0.96
N ASP A 32 -8.55 -2.61 -1.30
CA ASP A 32 -7.90 -3.65 -2.08
C ASP A 32 -7.40 -3.14 -3.43
N LYS A 33 -8.21 -2.34 -4.13
CA LYS A 33 -7.81 -1.69 -5.40
C LYS A 33 -6.59 -0.81 -5.22
N LEU A 34 -6.56 0.02 -4.16
CA LEU A 34 -5.38 0.84 -3.85
C LEU A 34 -4.14 -0.02 -3.55
N LEU A 35 -4.30 -1.11 -2.79
CA LEU A 35 -3.19 -2.00 -2.47
C LEU A 35 -2.69 -2.77 -3.70
N ALA A 36 -3.55 -3.02 -4.70
CA ALA A 36 -3.14 -3.56 -6.00
C ALA A 36 -2.12 -2.66 -6.71
N ASP A 37 -2.31 -1.35 -6.61
CA ASP A 37 -1.42 -0.38 -7.25
C ASP A 37 -0.06 -0.24 -6.55
N SER A 38 0.07 -0.68 -5.29
CA SER A 38 1.32 -0.51 -4.52
C SER A 38 2.50 -1.31 -5.09
N GLY A 39 2.22 -2.49 -5.66
CA GLY A 39 3.26 -3.38 -6.19
C GLY A 39 3.92 -2.93 -7.49
N ASN A 40 3.36 -1.93 -8.19
CA ASN A 40 3.69 -1.61 -9.59
C ASN A 40 5.14 -1.16 -9.81
N SER A 41 5.80 -0.57 -8.81
CA SER A 41 7.16 -0.04 -8.96
C SER A 41 8.26 -0.95 -8.40
N ARG A 42 7.92 -2.12 -7.84
CA ARG A 42 8.88 -2.96 -7.10
C ARG A 42 10.05 -3.45 -7.97
N SER A 43 9.76 -4.01 -9.13
CA SER A 43 10.77 -4.56 -10.04
C SER A 43 11.72 -3.48 -10.57
N SER A 44 11.18 -2.30 -10.86
CA SER A 44 11.94 -1.12 -11.28
C SER A 44 12.89 -0.65 -10.17
N VAL A 45 12.42 -0.52 -8.92
CA VAL A 45 13.28 -0.12 -7.79
C VAL A 45 14.40 -1.12 -7.54
N ILE A 46 14.11 -2.42 -7.55
CA ILE A 46 15.13 -3.48 -7.36
C ILE A 46 16.21 -3.37 -8.44
N SER A 47 15.78 -3.22 -9.69
CA SER A 47 16.69 -3.05 -10.84
C SER A 47 17.51 -1.77 -10.73
N ALA A 48 16.89 -0.66 -10.36
CA ALA A 48 17.55 0.63 -10.19
C ALA A 48 18.61 0.58 -9.09
N VAL A 49 18.30 0.05 -7.89
CA VAL A 49 19.29 -0.09 -6.81
C VAL A 49 20.45 -1.01 -7.22
N ALA A 50 20.18 -2.09 -7.96
CA ALA A 50 21.23 -2.97 -8.49
C ALA A 50 22.13 -2.26 -9.53
N ASN A 51 21.52 -1.43 -10.39
CA ASN A 51 22.23 -0.58 -11.34
C ASN A 51 23.12 0.43 -10.61
N VAL A 52 22.63 1.09 -9.55
CA VAL A 52 23.48 1.97 -8.73
C VAL A 52 24.64 1.21 -8.10
N LYS A 53 24.36 0.07 -7.44
CA LYS A 53 25.40 -0.79 -6.83
C LYS A 53 26.52 -1.15 -7.81
N SER A 54 26.16 -1.45 -9.05
CA SER A 54 27.09 -1.86 -10.12
C SER A 54 27.59 -0.71 -10.99
N CYS A 55 27.31 0.54 -10.63
CA CYS A 55 27.68 1.73 -11.42
C CYS A 55 27.23 1.68 -12.89
N LYS A 56 26.03 1.14 -13.12
CA LYS A 56 25.40 1.04 -14.45
C LYS A 56 24.19 1.95 -14.52
N ASN A 57 23.95 2.54 -15.70
CA ASN A 57 22.71 3.27 -16.03
C ASN A 57 22.27 4.27 -14.93
N LEU A 58 23.23 4.98 -14.32
CA LEU A 58 23.00 5.73 -13.09
C LEU A 58 21.92 6.82 -13.23
N GLY A 59 21.90 7.53 -14.36
CA GLY A 59 20.85 8.52 -14.64
C GLY A 59 19.45 7.92 -14.71
N GLN A 60 19.30 6.79 -15.42
CA GLN A 60 18.01 6.08 -15.49
C GLN A 60 17.62 5.52 -14.13
N ALA A 61 18.56 4.92 -13.40
CA ALA A 61 18.30 4.41 -12.06
C ALA A 61 17.81 5.51 -11.12
N ALA A 62 18.42 6.70 -11.18
CA ALA A 62 17.99 7.86 -10.40
C ALA A 62 16.58 8.35 -10.78
N ALA A 63 16.24 8.33 -12.07
CA ALA A 63 14.92 8.71 -12.56
C ALA A 63 13.84 7.70 -12.12
N ASP A 64 14.11 6.41 -12.31
CA ASP A 64 13.21 5.31 -11.91
C ASP A 64 12.91 5.35 -10.41
N LEU A 65 13.93 5.56 -9.58
CA LEU A 65 13.77 5.66 -8.13
C LEU A 65 12.91 6.87 -7.74
N ARG A 66 13.10 8.04 -8.35
CA ARG A 66 12.25 9.21 -8.11
C ARG A 66 10.81 8.99 -8.55
N ALA A 67 10.60 8.35 -9.70
CA ALA A 67 9.26 8.00 -10.17
C ALA A 67 8.56 7.05 -9.18
N ALA A 68 9.31 6.09 -8.65
CA ALA A 68 8.83 5.15 -7.64
C ALA A 68 8.49 5.85 -6.30
N ALA A 69 9.29 6.85 -5.88
CA ALA A 69 9.00 7.68 -4.71
C ALA A 69 7.73 8.53 -4.89
N ALA A 70 7.54 9.11 -6.08
CA ALA A 70 6.35 9.88 -6.42
C ALA A 70 5.09 9.01 -6.41
N GLN A 71 5.17 7.80 -6.97
CA GLN A 71 4.06 6.83 -6.96
C GLN A 71 3.62 6.48 -5.54
N ARG A 72 4.57 6.19 -4.65
CA ARG A 72 4.30 5.89 -3.22
C ARG A 72 3.69 7.06 -2.47
N THR A 73 4.16 8.27 -2.75
CA THR A 73 3.56 9.49 -2.20
C THR A 73 2.11 9.65 -2.68
N GLY A 74 1.83 9.31 -3.94
CA GLY A 74 0.47 9.26 -4.50
C GLY A 74 -0.43 8.25 -3.79
N LEU A 75 0.08 7.07 -3.41
CA LEU A 75 -0.67 6.08 -2.63
C LEU A 75 -1.10 6.63 -1.27
N VAL A 76 -0.19 7.34 -0.57
CA VAL A 76 -0.51 7.98 0.72
C VAL A 76 -1.63 9.01 0.56
N THR A 77 -1.57 9.82 -0.50
CA THR A 77 -2.62 10.81 -0.78
C THR A 77 -3.96 10.13 -1.06
N ARG A 78 -3.97 9.09 -1.89
CA ARG A 78 -5.20 8.33 -2.19
C ARG A 78 -5.76 7.62 -0.97
N LEU A 79 -4.92 7.07 -0.09
CA LEU A 79 -5.39 6.44 1.15
C LEU A 79 -6.13 7.42 2.05
N LYS A 80 -5.67 8.67 2.13
CA LYS A 80 -6.33 9.72 2.93
C LYS A 80 -7.71 10.11 2.42
N THR A 81 -8.03 9.81 1.16
CA THR A 81 -9.34 10.09 0.57
C THR A 81 -10.30 8.91 0.65
N LEU A 82 -9.83 7.73 1.07
CA LEU A 82 -10.68 6.54 1.20
C LEU A 82 -11.38 6.53 2.56
N SER A 83 -12.69 6.30 2.55
CA SER A 83 -13.42 5.92 3.77
C SER A 83 -13.15 4.46 4.08
N VAL A 84 -12.59 4.22 5.26
CA VAL A 84 -12.24 2.88 5.77
C VAL A 84 -12.66 2.68 7.23
N ASP A 85 -13.43 3.63 7.78
CA ASP A 85 -13.85 3.72 9.18
C ASP A 85 -14.72 2.54 9.65
N GLN A 86 -15.34 1.82 8.72
CA GLN A 86 -16.14 0.62 9.02
C GLN A 86 -15.28 -0.66 9.03
N LEU A 87 -14.01 -0.59 8.62
CA LEU A 87 -13.11 -1.74 8.64
C LEU A 87 -12.57 -2.00 10.05
N PRO A 88 -12.52 -3.26 10.50
CA PRO A 88 -11.92 -3.58 11.79
C PRO A 88 -10.42 -3.25 11.79
N GLY A 89 -9.96 -2.50 12.80
CA GLY A 89 -8.56 -2.11 12.92
C GLY A 89 -8.09 -1.08 11.87
N HIS A 90 -9.02 -0.37 11.22
CA HIS A 90 -8.70 0.55 10.12
C HIS A 90 -7.63 1.59 10.48
N ALA A 91 -7.67 2.18 11.68
CA ALA A 91 -6.73 3.22 12.09
C ALA A 91 -5.29 2.70 12.16
N GLU A 92 -5.11 1.47 12.65
CA GLU A 92 -3.79 0.84 12.72
C GLU A 92 -3.30 0.42 11.32
N LEU A 93 -4.21 -0.05 10.46
CA LEU A 93 -3.89 -0.42 9.08
C LEU A 93 -3.49 0.81 8.25
N THR A 94 -4.25 1.90 8.31
CA THR A 94 -3.95 3.12 7.54
C THR A 94 -2.68 3.80 8.02
N ASP A 95 -2.40 3.80 9.33
CA ASP A 95 -1.15 4.29 9.90
C ASP A 95 0.05 3.45 9.40
N ALA A 96 -0.05 2.13 9.46
CA ALA A 96 1.00 1.23 8.98
C ALA A 96 1.26 1.41 7.47
N LEU A 97 0.21 1.49 6.65
CA LEU A 97 0.34 1.75 5.20
C LEU A 97 0.97 3.11 4.92
N THR A 98 0.55 4.15 5.65
CA THR A 98 1.09 5.50 5.50
C THR A 98 2.59 5.52 5.81
N LYS A 99 3.00 4.96 6.96
CA LYS A 99 4.41 4.88 7.36
C LYS A 99 5.22 4.03 6.39
N ALA A 100 4.69 2.88 5.96
CA ALA A 100 5.33 2.01 4.98
C ALA A 100 5.65 2.72 3.66
N TRP A 101 4.68 3.46 3.11
CA TRP A 101 4.85 4.15 1.84
C TRP A 101 5.70 5.41 1.95
N GLN A 102 5.57 6.17 3.03
CA GLN A 102 6.45 7.33 3.29
C GLN A 102 7.90 6.90 3.46
N ALA A 103 8.16 5.88 4.28
CA ALA A 103 9.51 5.33 4.44
C ALA A 103 10.05 4.75 3.14
N SER A 104 9.21 4.06 2.36
CA SER A 104 9.62 3.54 1.05
C SER A 104 9.96 4.67 0.06
N ALA A 105 9.19 5.76 0.03
CA ALA A 105 9.45 6.92 -0.82
C ALA A 105 10.75 7.64 -0.41
N SER A 106 10.98 7.76 0.90
CA SER A 106 12.24 8.31 1.44
C SER A 106 13.44 7.45 1.03
N ALA A 107 13.33 6.12 1.16
CA ALA A 107 14.37 5.19 0.75
C ALA A 107 14.70 5.31 -0.75
N ASP A 108 13.68 5.36 -1.61
CA ASP A 108 13.87 5.52 -3.05
C ASP A 108 14.57 6.85 -3.40
N ASN A 109 14.16 7.95 -2.76
CA ASN A 109 14.81 9.25 -2.94
C ASN A 109 16.28 9.24 -2.47
N HIS A 110 16.58 8.57 -1.35
CA HIS A 110 17.95 8.39 -0.89
C HIS A 110 18.78 7.55 -1.88
N TYR A 111 18.23 6.46 -2.43
CA TYR A 111 18.93 5.71 -3.46
C TYR A 111 19.10 6.49 -4.77
N ALA A 112 18.16 7.36 -5.13
CA ALA A 112 18.30 8.25 -6.28
C ALA A 112 19.44 9.25 -6.08
N ALA A 113 19.51 9.88 -4.90
CA ALA A 113 20.62 10.76 -4.54
C ALA A 113 21.96 10.01 -4.48
N TRP A 114 21.95 8.75 -4.05
CA TRP A 114 23.13 7.89 -4.11
C TRP A 114 23.57 7.60 -5.56
N ALA A 115 22.62 7.41 -6.48
CA ALA A 115 22.90 7.26 -7.91
C ALA A 115 23.61 8.51 -8.48
N ASP A 116 23.12 9.70 -8.12
CA ASP A 116 23.75 10.96 -8.53
C ASP A 116 25.17 11.10 -7.96
N GLN A 117 25.36 10.74 -6.69
CA GLN A 117 26.69 10.72 -6.05
C GLN A 117 27.63 9.73 -6.73
N ALA A 118 27.13 8.56 -7.12
CA ALA A 118 27.90 7.55 -7.83
C ALA A 118 28.32 8.03 -9.23
N ALA A 119 27.47 8.84 -9.89
CA ALA A 119 27.76 9.43 -11.20
C ALA A 119 28.82 10.54 -11.15
N GLY A 120 29.10 11.09 -9.96
CA GLY A 120 30.14 12.09 -9.75
C GLY A 120 31.57 11.55 -9.85
N LYS A 121 32.54 12.47 -9.87
CA LYS A 121 33.98 12.12 -9.89
C LYS A 121 34.32 11.24 -8.69
N LYS A 122 34.91 10.07 -8.95
CA LYS A 122 35.29 9.05 -7.94
C LYS A 122 34.11 8.40 -7.20
N GLY A 123 32.86 8.60 -7.64
CA GLY A 123 31.66 7.97 -7.06
C GLY A 123 31.64 6.45 -7.24
N CYS A 124 32.26 5.96 -8.31
CA CYS A 124 32.49 4.55 -8.59
C CYS A 124 33.94 4.14 -8.33
N LYS A 125 34.14 2.97 -7.69
CA LYS A 125 35.45 2.32 -7.50
C LYS A 125 35.35 0.89 -8.02
N LYS A 126 36.16 0.55 -9.03
CA LYS A 126 36.19 -0.79 -9.65
C LYS A 126 34.80 -1.29 -10.10
N GLY A 127 34.00 -0.41 -10.69
CA GLY A 127 32.64 -0.74 -11.15
C GLY A 127 31.60 -0.89 -10.03
N GLN A 128 31.91 -0.46 -8.80
CA GLN A 128 30.97 -0.45 -7.69
C GLN A 128 30.77 0.95 -7.13
N ALA A 129 29.53 1.32 -6.82
CA ALA A 129 29.25 2.60 -6.22
C ALA A 129 29.75 2.62 -4.77
N ARG A 130 30.39 3.72 -4.38
CA ARG A 130 30.83 3.90 -2.99
C ARG A 130 29.64 4.01 -2.06
N VAL A 131 29.73 3.41 -0.89
CA VAL A 131 28.77 3.65 0.19
C VAL A 131 28.87 5.10 0.65
N THR A 132 27.73 5.76 0.75
CA THR A 132 27.62 7.13 1.26
C THR A 132 26.56 7.21 2.36
N GLY A 133 26.41 8.38 2.96
CA GLY A 133 25.29 8.64 3.88
C GLY A 133 23.91 8.42 3.22
N GLN A 134 23.80 8.61 1.90
CA GLN A 134 22.56 8.37 1.17
C GLN A 134 22.23 6.87 1.11
N THR A 135 23.19 6.00 0.80
CA THR A 135 22.97 4.54 0.85
C THR A 135 22.56 4.07 2.25
N GLN A 136 23.19 4.63 3.29
CA GLN A 136 22.87 4.27 4.67
C GLN A 136 21.47 4.74 5.07
N ALA A 137 21.09 5.97 4.73
CA ALA A 137 19.74 6.48 4.95
C ALA A 137 18.69 5.65 4.20
N GLY A 138 18.94 5.35 2.92
CA GLY A 138 18.07 4.49 2.12
C GLY A 138 17.88 3.09 2.72
N ASN A 139 18.95 2.48 3.25
CA ASN A 139 18.86 1.19 3.94
C ASN A 139 18.03 1.27 5.23
N ARG A 140 18.19 2.33 6.04
CA ARG A 140 17.42 2.52 7.28
C ARG A 140 15.93 2.69 6.99
N ASP A 141 15.59 3.54 6.03
CA ASP A 141 14.20 3.80 5.65
C ASP A 141 13.56 2.57 5.00
N SER A 142 14.33 1.82 4.20
CA SER A 142 13.88 0.54 3.65
C SER A 142 13.58 -0.48 4.76
N GLY A 143 14.35 -0.53 5.84
CA GLY A 143 14.07 -1.39 6.99
C GLY A 143 12.80 -0.99 7.75
N THR A 144 12.59 0.32 7.92
CA THR A 144 11.34 0.86 8.50
C THR A 144 10.14 0.48 7.63
N ALA A 145 10.25 0.67 6.32
CA ALA A 145 9.22 0.28 5.36
C ALA A 145 8.90 -1.21 5.45
N SER A 146 9.91 -2.09 5.52
CA SER A 146 9.68 -3.54 5.65
C SER A 146 8.91 -3.91 6.92
N THR A 147 9.22 -3.26 8.04
CA THR A 147 8.54 -3.48 9.33
C THR A 147 7.06 -3.10 9.23
N GLU A 148 6.77 -1.91 8.69
CA GLU A 148 5.41 -1.42 8.56
C GLU A 148 4.60 -2.18 7.50
N LYS A 149 5.23 -2.61 6.40
CA LYS A 149 4.58 -3.48 5.41
C LYS A 149 4.21 -4.84 5.98
N ALA A 150 5.06 -5.42 6.84
CA ALA A 150 4.74 -6.66 7.52
C ALA A 150 3.54 -6.48 8.47
N LYS A 151 3.48 -5.35 9.17
CA LYS A 151 2.33 -5.00 10.02
C LYS A 151 1.05 -4.81 9.19
N ALA A 152 1.09 -3.98 8.16
CA ALA A 152 -0.03 -3.71 7.27
C ALA A 152 -0.54 -5.00 6.58
N SER A 153 0.35 -5.87 6.13
CA SER A 153 -0.01 -7.16 5.50
C SER A 153 -0.80 -8.06 6.44
N ARG A 154 -0.39 -8.17 7.72
CA ARG A 154 -1.15 -8.96 8.70
C ARG A 154 -2.55 -8.41 8.94
N LEU A 155 -2.67 -7.09 9.11
CA LEU A 155 -3.94 -6.40 9.34
C LEU A 155 -4.87 -6.51 8.13
N TRP A 156 -4.34 -6.22 6.93
CA TRP A 156 -5.07 -6.35 5.67
C TRP A 156 -5.58 -7.77 5.46
N ASN A 157 -4.72 -8.79 5.65
CA ASN A 157 -5.11 -10.17 5.36
C ASN A 157 -6.22 -10.68 6.29
N ALA A 158 -6.36 -10.15 7.51
CA ALA A 158 -7.50 -10.45 8.36
C ALA A 158 -8.83 -9.92 7.76
N ILE A 159 -8.81 -8.70 7.21
CA ILE A 159 -9.94 -8.09 6.51
C ILE A 159 -10.22 -8.83 5.19
N ALA A 160 -9.17 -9.12 4.42
CA ALA A 160 -9.27 -9.77 3.13
C ALA A 160 -9.94 -11.14 3.24
N ARG A 161 -9.55 -11.95 4.24
CA ARG A 161 -10.21 -13.25 4.51
C ARG A 161 -11.68 -13.11 4.89
N LYS A 162 -12.03 -12.11 5.71
CA LYS A 162 -13.44 -11.86 6.09
C LYS A 162 -14.31 -11.55 4.87
N TYR A 163 -13.76 -10.86 3.88
CA TYR A 163 -14.49 -10.39 2.71
C TYR A 163 -14.20 -11.16 1.41
N SER A 164 -13.43 -12.25 1.49
CA SER A 164 -12.96 -13.04 0.34
C SER A 164 -12.23 -12.21 -0.72
N LEU A 165 -11.37 -11.29 -0.28
CA LEU A 165 -10.51 -10.45 -1.12
C LEU A 165 -9.10 -11.02 -1.22
N THR A 166 -8.29 -10.42 -2.10
CA THR A 166 -6.90 -10.84 -2.33
C THR A 166 -6.04 -10.56 -1.09
N GLU A 167 -5.49 -11.62 -0.49
CA GLU A 167 -4.44 -11.46 0.52
C GLU A 167 -3.14 -10.95 -0.13
N ARG A 168 -2.42 -10.09 0.60
CA ARG A 168 -1.23 -9.42 0.11
C ARG A 168 -0.07 -9.66 1.05
N ALA A 169 1.04 -10.14 0.50
CA ALA A 169 2.31 -10.23 1.21
C ALA A 169 2.89 -8.83 1.46
N ALA A 170 3.71 -8.68 2.48
CA ALA A 170 4.41 -7.43 2.79
C ALA A 170 5.21 -6.88 1.58
N THR A 171 5.68 -7.76 0.70
CA THR A 171 6.42 -7.37 -0.50
C THR A 171 5.54 -6.75 -1.60
N GLN A 172 4.23 -6.96 -1.54
CA GLN A 172 3.23 -6.43 -2.45
C GLN A 172 2.60 -5.12 -1.94
N LEU A 173 2.92 -4.74 -0.70
CA LEU A 173 2.50 -3.48 -0.08
C LEU A 173 3.58 -2.42 -0.22
#